data_AF-A0A3D3UDC6-F1
#
_entry.id   AF-A0A3D3UDC6-F1
#
_cell.length_a   1.000
_cell.length_b   1.000
_cell.length_c   1.000
_cell.angle_alpha   90.00
_cell.angle_beta   90.00
_cell.angle_gamma   90.00
#
_symmetry.space_group_name_H-M   'P 1'
#
loop_
_entity.id
_entity.type
_entity.pdbx_description
1 polymer ?
#
loop_
_entity_poly.entity_id
_entity_poly.type
_entity_poly.pdbx_seq_one_letter_code
_entity_poly.pdbx_strand_id
1 'polypeptide(L)'
;MHRDRKVKILATLGPASSSPEMIRELFLAGADVFRINMSHTDHATATALCQMIRDAEAELARPIGILADLQGPKLRIGEIAGGAAELQRGQSYRLDLDTAAGDNSRAPLPHPEIFASLAVGAHLLIDDGRIRLEVTGTAQDHAMTTVLVAGTIKSRKGVNLPDTLLSLSALSPKDRADLDHMARTGVDWIALSFVQRPDDIAEAKQAIGGRAAIL
;
A
#
# COMPACT_ATOMS: atom_id res chain seq x y z
N MET A 1 7.92 -27.53 -19.26
CA MET A 1 6.45 -27.69 -19.25
C MET A 1 5.83 -26.34 -19.56
N HIS A 2 5.16 -26.20 -20.71
CA HIS A 2 4.36 -25.00 -21.00
C HIS A 2 3.28 -24.86 -19.92
N ARG A 3 2.88 -23.63 -19.56
CA ARG A 3 1.81 -23.44 -18.57
C ARG A 3 0.48 -23.91 -19.15
N ASP A 4 -0.13 -24.91 -18.52
CA ASP A 4 -1.47 -25.42 -18.88
C ASP A 4 -2.62 -24.61 -18.27
N ARG A 5 -2.29 -23.67 -17.37
CA ARG A 5 -3.27 -22.78 -16.74
C ARG A 5 -3.33 -21.41 -17.42
N LYS A 6 -4.54 -20.87 -17.50
CA LYS A 6 -4.80 -19.51 -18.04
C LYS A 6 -4.51 -18.40 -17.03
N VAL A 7 -4.68 -18.68 -15.74
CA VAL A 7 -4.49 -17.70 -14.65
C VAL A 7 -3.01 -17.52 -14.32
N LYS A 8 -2.60 -16.27 -14.16
CA LYS A 8 -1.24 -15.87 -13.76
C LYS A 8 -1.15 -15.75 -12.25
N ILE A 9 -0.04 -16.18 -11.64
CA ILE A 9 0.22 -16.02 -10.21
C ILE A 9 1.27 -14.96 -9.99
N LEU A 10 0.94 -13.98 -9.17
CA LEU A 10 1.89 -13.01 -8.65
C LEU A 10 2.30 -13.40 -7.22
N ALA A 11 3.59 -13.47 -6.96
CA ALA A 11 4.15 -13.82 -5.66
C ALA A 11 5.01 -12.67 -5.11
N THR A 12 4.74 -12.22 -3.89
CA THR A 12 5.56 -11.18 -3.25
C THR A 12 6.84 -11.78 -2.69
N LEU A 13 7.99 -11.18 -3.00
CA LEU A 13 9.27 -11.54 -2.41
C LEU A 13 9.44 -10.80 -1.07
N GLY A 14 9.91 -11.54 -0.07
CA GLY A 14 10.19 -11.04 1.28
C GLY A 14 11.29 -11.87 1.94
N PRO A 15 11.54 -11.69 3.25
CA PRO A 15 12.67 -12.33 3.93
C PRO A 15 12.74 -13.85 3.82
N ALA A 16 11.58 -14.52 3.73
CA ALA A 16 11.49 -15.98 3.59
C ALA A 16 11.57 -16.47 2.13
N SER A 17 11.54 -15.56 1.15
CA SER A 17 11.42 -15.89 -0.28
C SER A 17 12.43 -15.19 -1.18
N SER A 18 13.42 -14.50 -0.61
CA SER A 18 14.38 -13.66 -1.35
C SER A 18 15.72 -14.34 -1.70
N SER A 19 15.88 -15.64 -1.47
CA SER A 19 17.09 -16.37 -1.91
C SER A 19 16.97 -16.82 -3.37
N PRO A 20 18.09 -16.94 -4.11
CA PRO A 20 18.08 -17.44 -5.48
C PRO A 20 17.37 -18.80 -5.61
N GLU A 21 17.64 -19.72 -4.68
CA GLU A 21 17.08 -21.07 -4.68
C GLU A 21 15.55 -21.03 -4.50
N MET A 22 15.07 -20.20 -3.57
CA MET A 22 13.65 -20.06 -3.30
C MET A 22 12.91 -19.36 -4.44
N ILE A 23 13.50 -18.34 -5.06
CA ILE A 23 12.94 -17.69 -6.27
C ILE A 23 12.74 -18.73 -7.38
N ARG A 24 13.74 -19.59 -7.59
CA ARG A 24 13.67 -20.69 -8.55
C ARG A 24 12.57 -21.69 -8.19
N GLU A 25 12.50 -22.14 -6.94
CA GLU A 25 11.46 -23.06 -6.46
C GLU A 25 10.06 -22.48 -6.65
N LEU A 26 9.85 -21.21 -6.29
CA LEU A 26 8.58 -20.52 -6.46
C LEU A 26 8.17 -20.42 -7.94
N PHE A 27 9.11 -20.12 -8.82
CA PHE A 27 8.83 -20.08 -10.27
C PHE A 27 8.46 -21.45 -10.82
N LEU A 28 9.18 -22.51 -10.41
CA LEU A 28 8.88 -23.89 -10.80
C LEU A 28 7.54 -24.38 -10.24
N ALA A 29 7.20 -23.99 -9.02
CA ALA A 29 5.90 -24.24 -8.40
C ALA A 29 4.77 -23.46 -9.07
N GLY A 30 5.11 -22.37 -9.76
CA GLY A 30 4.24 -21.75 -10.75
C GLY A 30 4.18 -20.23 -10.71
N ALA A 31 4.92 -19.49 -9.88
CA ALA A 31 4.88 -18.01 -9.90
C ALA A 31 5.17 -17.45 -11.32
N ASP A 32 4.29 -16.58 -11.84
CA ASP A 32 4.43 -15.91 -13.15
C ASP A 32 5.15 -14.57 -13.02
N VAL A 33 4.86 -13.84 -11.95
CA VAL A 33 5.36 -12.50 -11.69
C VAL A 33 5.84 -12.43 -10.24
N PHE A 34 6.99 -11.83 -10.00
CA PHE A 34 7.47 -11.53 -8.67
C PHE A 34 7.22 -10.06 -8.34
N ARG A 35 6.56 -9.81 -7.21
CA ARG A 35 6.33 -8.47 -6.67
C ARG A 35 7.42 -8.12 -5.67
N ILE A 36 8.04 -6.96 -5.87
CA ILE A 36 8.97 -6.32 -4.93
C ILE A 36 8.20 -5.17 -4.27
N ASN A 37 7.96 -5.28 -2.97
CA ASN A 37 7.22 -4.27 -2.22
C ASN A 37 8.18 -3.17 -1.70
N MET A 38 8.19 -2.01 -2.37
CA MET A 38 9.07 -0.89 -2.04
C MET A 38 8.74 -0.22 -0.69
N SER A 39 7.70 -0.69 0.01
CA SER A 39 7.42 -0.24 1.37
C SER A 39 8.44 -0.71 2.40
N HIS A 40 9.10 -1.84 2.12
CA HIS A 40 10.02 -2.50 3.04
C HIS A 40 11.38 -2.81 2.39
N THR A 41 11.56 -2.50 1.12
CA THR A 41 12.75 -2.82 0.34
C THR A 41 13.50 -1.54 -0.04
N ASP A 42 14.79 -1.49 0.28
CA ASP A 42 15.69 -0.42 -0.20
C ASP A 42 16.17 -0.69 -1.64
N HIS A 43 16.75 0.33 -2.27
CA HIS A 43 17.18 0.27 -3.67
C HIS A 43 18.24 -0.79 -3.96
N ALA A 44 19.17 -1.02 -3.02
CA ALA A 44 20.24 -1.99 -3.19
C ALA A 44 19.67 -3.42 -3.19
N THR A 45 18.80 -3.71 -2.22
CA THR A 45 18.09 -4.98 -2.10
C THR A 45 17.17 -5.20 -3.30
N ALA A 46 16.45 -4.18 -3.74
CA ALA A 46 15.56 -4.29 -4.90
C ALA A 46 16.34 -4.62 -6.18
N THR A 47 17.49 -3.99 -6.40
CA THR A 47 18.39 -4.32 -7.53
C THR A 47 18.87 -5.76 -7.46
N ALA A 48 19.32 -6.22 -6.29
CA ALA A 48 19.76 -7.60 -6.10
C ALA A 48 18.65 -8.61 -6.39
N LEU A 49 17.42 -8.33 -5.92
CA LEU A 49 16.24 -9.15 -6.23
C LEU A 49 15.95 -9.20 -7.73
N CYS A 50 16.00 -8.06 -8.43
CA CYS A 50 15.81 -8.03 -9.88
C CYS A 50 16.85 -8.89 -10.59
N GLN A 51 18.12 -8.79 -10.19
CA GLN A 51 19.19 -9.61 -10.77
C GLN A 51 18.94 -11.11 -10.55
N MET A 52 18.62 -11.52 -9.32
CA MET A 52 18.31 -12.92 -9.00
C MET A 52 17.13 -13.47 -9.83
N ILE A 53 16.10 -12.66 -10.06
CA ILE A 53 14.96 -13.04 -10.91
C ILE A 53 15.40 -13.22 -12.37
N ARG A 54 16.22 -12.30 -12.91
CA ARG A 54 16.73 -12.38 -14.28
C ARG A 54 17.71 -13.55 -14.48
N ASP A 55 18.50 -13.88 -13.46
CA ASP A 55 19.36 -15.05 -13.48
C ASP A 55 18.53 -16.35 -13.54
N ALA A 56 17.46 -16.44 -12.74
CA ALA A 56 16.54 -17.57 -12.78
C ALA A 56 15.78 -17.65 -14.12
N GLU A 57 15.38 -16.51 -14.70
CA GLU A 57 14.77 -16.43 -16.04
C GLU A 57 15.71 -16.99 -17.12
N ALA A 58 16.98 -16.61 -17.07
CA ALA A 58 18.01 -17.08 -18.00
C ALA A 58 18.29 -18.58 -17.85
N GLU A 59 18.45 -19.07 -16.61
CA GLU A 59 18.66 -20.49 -16.31
C GLU A 59 17.50 -21.35 -16.83
N LEU A 60 16.27 -20.92 -16.58
CA LEU A 60 15.06 -21.70 -16.85
C LEU A 60 14.51 -21.47 -18.26
N ALA A 61 15.10 -20.55 -19.02
CA ALA A 61 14.72 -20.15 -20.37
C ALA A 61 13.22 -19.88 -20.52
N ARG A 62 12.61 -19.22 -19.52
CA ARG A 62 11.17 -18.95 -19.46
C ARG A 62 10.91 -17.56 -18.87
N PRO A 63 10.05 -16.75 -19.50
CA PRO A 63 9.80 -15.38 -19.04
C PRO A 63 9.29 -15.31 -17.59
N ILE A 64 9.86 -14.39 -16.81
CA ILE A 64 9.46 -14.05 -15.45
C ILE A 64 9.18 -12.56 -15.37
N GLY A 65 7.95 -12.20 -14.98
CA GLY A 65 7.60 -10.80 -14.78
C GLY A 65 8.13 -10.25 -13.45
N ILE A 66 8.47 -8.97 -13.43
CA ILE A 66 8.85 -8.23 -12.22
C ILE A 66 7.92 -7.03 -12.06
N LEU A 67 7.22 -6.99 -10.92
CA LEU A 67 6.39 -5.86 -10.50
C LEU A 67 7.07 -5.13 -9.34
N ALA A 68 7.43 -3.86 -9.52
CA ALA A 68 7.75 -2.97 -8.41
C ALA A 68 6.46 -2.35 -7.88
N ASP A 69 6.16 -2.52 -6.61
CA ASP A 69 4.97 -1.95 -5.97
C ASP A 69 5.35 -0.78 -5.07
N LEU A 70 4.92 0.42 -5.46
CA LEU A 70 5.23 1.65 -4.75
C LEU A 70 4.36 1.79 -3.49
N GLN A 71 4.89 2.51 -2.51
CA GLN A 71 4.26 2.63 -1.20
C GLN A 71 3.03 3.53 -1.23
N GLY A 72 3.11 4.65 -1.94
CA GLY A 72 2.13 5.73 -1.88
C GLY A 72 2.10 6.45 -0.52
N PRO A 73 1.14 7.36 -0.29
CA PRO A 73 0.98 8.04 0.98
C PRO A 73 0.64 7.06 2.12
N LYS A 74 1.48 6.99 3.15
CA LYS A 74 1.25 6.16 4.34
C LYS A 74 0.24 6.82 5.28
N LEU A 75 -1.05 6.66 4.99
CA LEU A 75 -2.12 7.09 5.89
C LEU A 75 -2.34 6.05 6.99
N ARG A 76 -2.09 6.43 8.25
CA ARG A 76 -2.16 5.51 9.39
C ARG A 76 -2.69 6.21 10.62
N ILE A 77 -3.39 5.46 11.46
CA ILE A 77 -3.64 5.92 12.83
C ILE A 77 -2.36 5.89 13.67
N GLY A 78 -2.31 6.70 14.73
CA GLY A 78 -1.21 6.74 15.67
C GLY A 78 -1.24 5.59 16.67
N GLU A 79 -0.75 5.87 17.88
CA GLU A 79 -0.69 4.88 18.96
C GLU A 79 -2.04 4.73 19.65
N ILE A 80 -2.38 3.48 20.02
CA ILE A 80 -3.49 3.14 20.90
C ILE A 80 -2.90 2.67 22.23
N ALA A 81 -3.40 3.20 23.35
CA ALA A 81 -2.99 2.81 24.68
C ALA A 81 -3.20 1.29 24.88
N GLY A 82 -2.18 0.59 25.40
CA GLY A 82 -2.19 -0.88 25.48
C GLY A 82 -2.02 -1.60 24.14
N GLY A 83 -1.80 -0.87 23.04
CA GLY A 83 -1.55 -1.38 21.69
C GLY A 83 -2.80 -1.75 20.88
N ALA A 84 -3.95 -1.86 21.54
CA ALA A 84 -5.21 -2.22 20.91
C ALA A 84 -6.43 -1.73 21.72
N ALA A 85 -7.54 -1.46 21.04
CA ALA A 85 -8.84 -1.19 21.66
C ALA A 85 -9.96 -1.91 20.89
N GLU A 86 -11.02 -2.32 21.58
CA GLU A 86 -12.20 -2.92 20.97
C GLU A 86 -13.24 -1.86 20.64
N LEU A 87 -13.69 -1.83 19.39
CA LEU A 87 -14.75 -0.93 18.92
C LEU A 87 -16.03 -1.70 18.69
N GLN A 88 -17.14 -1.15 19.19
CA GLN A 88 -18.47 -1.74 19.06
C GLN A 88 -19.27 -1.05 17.96
N ARG A 89 -20.12 -1.81 17.26
CA ARG A 89 -21.00 -1.24 16.23
C ARG A 89 -21.96 -0.22 16.84
N GLY A 90 -22.13 0.92 16.17
CA GLY A 90 -22.96 2.05 16.62
C GLY A 90 -22.27 2.97 17.63
N GLN A 91 -21.08 2.62 18.10
CA GLN A 91 -20.31 3.46 19.01
C GLN A 91 -19.83 4.73 18.31
N SER A 92 -19.88 5.87 19.00
CA SER A 92 -19.20 7.09 18.58
C SER A 92 -17.70 6.97 18.79
N TYR A 93 -16.91 7.33 17.77
CA TYR A 93 -15.46 7.26 17.81
C TYR A 93 -14.84 8.51 17.18
N ARG A 94 -13.86 9.11 17.86
CA ARG A 94 -13.19 10.34 17.39
C ARG A 94 -11.85 10.00 16.73
N LEU A 95 -11.58 10.62 15.59
CA LEU A 95 -10.25 10.66 14.99
C LEU A 95 -9.76 12.11 15.07
N ASP A 96 -8.54 12.34 15.55
CA ASP A 96 -8.03 13.70 15.78
C ASP A 96 -6.52 13.84 15.56
N LEU A 97 -6.04 15.09 15.48
CA LEU A 97 -4.62 15.40 15.34
C LEU A 97 -3.83 15.32 16.65
N ASP A 98 -4.48 15.00 17.78
CA ASP A 98 -3.79 14.86 19.05
C ASP A 98 -2.91 13.61 19.03
N THR A 99 -1.61 13.79 19.22
CA THR A 99 -0.61 12.71 19.20
C THR A 99 -0.64 11.82 20.45
N ALA A 100 -1.38 12.20 21.50
CA ALA A 100 -1.54 11.38 22.69
C ALA A 100 -2.15 10.02 22.33
N ALA A 101 -1.71 8.94 22.99
CA ALA A 101 -2.20 7.60 22.72
C ALA A 101 -3.74 7.54 22.81
N GLY A 102 -4.37 6.97 21.78
CA GLY A 102 -5.81 6.75 21.70
C GLY A 102 -6.29 5.62 22.60
N ASP A 103 -7.59 5.38 22.57
CA ASP A 103 -8.28 4.36 23.36
C ASP A 103 -9.53 3.86 22.63
N ASN A 104 -10.49 3.32 23.38
CA ASN A 104 -11.76 2.85 22.83
C ASN A 104 -12.69 3.98 22.39
N SER A 105 -12.42 5.24 22.70
CA SER A 105 -13.26 6.40 22.34
C SER A 105 -12.62 7.30 21.27
N ARG A 106 -11.29 7.28 21.13
CA ARG A 106 -10.58 8.06 20.11
C ARG A 106 -9.30 7.40 19.59
N ALA A 107 -8.85 7.81 18.40
CA ALA A 107 -7.49 7.51 17.91
C ALA A 107 -6.83 8.75 17.28
N PRO A 108 -5.50 8.92 17.44
CA PRO A 108 -4.74 9.86 16.63
C PRO A 108 -4.81 9.49 15.16
N LEU A 109 -4.99 10.47 14.30
CA LEU A 109 -4.86 10.39 12.87
C LEU A 109 -4.03 11.60 12.41
N PRO A 110 -2.68 11.51 12.41
CA PRO A 110 -1.76 12.63 12.18
C PRO A 110 -1.68 13.03 10.69
N HIS A 111 -2.84 13.26 10.08
CA HIS A 111 -3.03 13.52 8.66
C HIS A 111 -4.03 14.68 8.49
N PRO A 112 -3.59 15.94 8.70
CA PRO A 112 -4.46 17.11 8.58
C PRO A 112 -5.15 17.19 7.21
N GLU A 113 -4.52 16.69 6.15
CA GLU A 113 -5.08 16.59 4.81
C GLU A 113 -6.37 15.77 4.73
N ILE A 114 -6.53 14.78 5.62
CA ILE A 114 -7.74 13.95 5.70
C ILE A 114 -8.89 14.82 6.23
N PHE A 115 -8.68 15.55 7.33
CA PHE A 115 -9.71 16.42 7.91
C PHE A 115 -10.07 17.59 7.00
N ALA A 116 -9.11 18.11 6.23
CA ALA A 116 -9.37 19.15 5.23
C ALA A 116 -10.22 18.67 4.04
N SER A 117 -10.22 17.36 3.76
CA SER A 117 -10.92 16.78 2.59
C SER A 117 -12.20 16.00 2.98
N LEU A 118 -12.37 15.69 4.25
CA LEU A 118 -13.48 14.89 4.78
C LEU A 118 -14.82 15.63 4.71
N ALA A 119 -15.88 14.87 4.44
CA ALA A 119 -17.26 15.34 4.53
C ALA A 119 -18.09 14.38 5.38
N VAL A 120 -19.17 14.88 5.97
CA VAL A 120 -20.17 14.06 6.65
C VAL A 120 -20.74 13.03 5.67
N GLY A 121 -20.90 11.78 6.14
CA GLY A 121 -21.31 10.62 5.34
C GLY A 121 -20.16 9.89 4.64
N ALA A 122 -18.94 10.44 4.64
CA ALA A 122 -17.77 9.75 4.09
C ALA A 122 -17.36 8.56 4.99
N HIS A 123 -16.75 7.54 4.38
CA HIS A 123 -16.27 6.38 5.12
C HIS A 123 -14.76 6.41 5.34
N LEU A 124 -14.34 5.94 6.51
CA LEU A 124 -12.95 5.57 6.79
C LEU A 124 -12.85 4.07 7.03
N LEU A 125 -11.91 3.43 6.35
CA LEU A 125 -11.61 2.01 6.47
C LEU A 125 -10.28 1.85 7.19
N ILE A 126 -10.27 1.09 8.29
CA ILE A 126 -9.07 0.84 9.09
C ILE A 126 -8.72 -0.64 9.03
N ASP A 127 -7.41 -0.94 8.94
CA ASP A 127 -6.87 -2.30 8.82
C ASP A 127 -7.50 -3.06 7.63
N ASP A 128 -7.33 -2.50 6.44
CA ASP A 128 -7.84 -3.05 5.16
C ASP A 128 -9.38 -3.25 5.16
N GLY A 129 -10.10 -2.36 5.86
CA GLY A 129 -11.56 -2.37 5.92
C GLY A 129 -12.16 -3.34 6.92
N ARG A 130 -11.35 -3.98 7.76
CA ARG A 130 -11.84 -4.78 8.91
C ARG A 130 -12.66 -3.95 9.88
N ILE A 131 -12.30 -2.68 10.04
CA ILE A 131 -13.11 -1.69 10.75
C ILE A 131 -13.57 -0.65 9.73
N ARG A 132 -14.83 -0.26 9.82
CA ARG A 132 -15.42 0.79 9.00
C ARG A 132 -16.11 1.81 9.88
N LEU A 133 -15.77 3.06 9.65
CA LEU A 133 -16.33 4.23 10.33
C LEU A 133 -17.08 5.07 9.30
N GLU A 134 -18.17 5.71 9.71
CA GLU A 134 -18.88 6.73 8.95
C GLU A 134 -18.74 8.07 9.65
N VAL A 135 -18.40 9.12 8.92
CA VAL A 135 -18.19 10.46 9.47
C VAL A 135 -19.53 11.10 9.76
N THR A 136 -19.73 11.48 11.02
CA THR A 136 -20.94 12.18 11.50
C THR A 136 -20.71 13.66 11.74
N GLY A 137 -19.44 14.08 11.86
CA GLY A 137 -19.08 15.49 11.99
C GLY A 137 -17.60 15.73 11.66
N THR A 138 -17.30 16.90 11.13
CA THR A 138 -15.94 17.28 10.69
C THR A 138 -15.53 18.62 11.29
N ALA A 139 -14.28 18.72 11.70
CA ALA A 139 -13.61 19.94 12.10
C ALA A 139 -12.20 19.96 11.50
N GLN A 140 -11.47 21.07 11.69
CA GLN A 140 -10.14 21.24 11.14
C GLN A 140 -9.10 20.25 11.73
N ASP A 141 -9.30 19.84 12.98
CA ASP A 141 -8.36 19.03 13.75
C ASP A 141 -8.91 17.66 14.16
N HIS A 142 -10.18 17.37 13.87
CA HIS A 142 -10.81 16.11 14.21
C HIS A 142 -12.04 15.79 13.35
N ALA A 143 -12.43 14.51 13.37
CA ALA A 143 -13.69 14.03 12.86
C ALA A 143 -14.39 13.18 13.93
N MET A 144 -15.70 13.38 14.07
CA MET A 144 -16.57 12.49 14.80
C MET A 144 -17.11 11.44 13.84
N THR A 145 -17.11 10.19 14.29
CA THR A 145 -17.54 9.06 13.47
C THR A 145 -18.44 8.12 14.25
N THR A 146 -19.17 7.28 13.53
CA THR A 146 -19.88 6.12 14.09
C THR A 146 -19.32 4.84 13.52
N VAL A 147 -19.10 3.84 14.37
CA VAL A 147 -18.58 2.54 13.97
C VAL A 147 -19.65 1.74 13.23
N LEU A 148 -19.45 1.48 11.94
CA LEU A 148 -20.34 0.64 11.12
C LEU A 148 -19.98 -0.83 11.22
N VAL A 149 -18.68 -1.14 11.21
CA VAL A 149 -18.14 -2.50 11.36
C VAL A 149 -17.21 -2.51 12.57
N ALA A 150 -17.61 -3.30 13.57
CA ALA A 150 -16.90 -3.48 14.83
C ALA A 150 -15.57 -4.25 14.65
N GLY A 151 -14.66 -4.10 15.61
CA GLY A 151 -13.42 -4.87 15.64
C GLY A 151 -12.34 -4.24 16.51
N THR A 152 -11.20 -4.93 16.56
CA THR A 152 -10.03 -4.49 17.32
C THR A 152 -9.21 -3.47 16.52
N ILE A 153 -9.19 -2.22 16.94
CA ILE A 153 -8.28 -1.22 16.40
C ILE A 153 -6.90 -1.38 17.05
N LYS A 154 -5.83 -1.30 16.27
CA LYS A 154 -4.44 -1.46 16.75
C LYS A 154 -3.58 -0.28 16.30
N SER A 155 -2.49 -0.01 17.01
CA SER A 155 -1.57 1.07 16.62
C SER A 155 -1.08 0.94 15.17
N ARG A 156 -0.86 2.08 14.51
CA ARG A 156 -0.18 2.19 13.19
C ARG A 156 -0.86 1.44 12.04
N LYS A 157 -2.16 1.14 12.18
CA LYS A 157 -2.96 0.53 11.13
C LYS A 157 -3.28 1.53 10.02
N GLY A 158 -3.30 1.02 8.79
CA GLY A 158 -3.59 1.80 7.59
C GLY A 158 -5.01 2.33 7.58
N VAL A 159 -5.19 3.52 7.01
CA VAL A 159 -6.48 4.19 6.83
C VAL A 159 -6.71 4.45 5.35
N ASN A 160 -7.85 4.00 4.83
CA ASN A 160 -8.28 4.26 3.46
C ASN A 160 -9.60 5.04 3.46
N LEU A 161 -9.74 5.97 2.53
CA LEU A 161 -10.93 6.80 2.37
C LEU A 161 -11.47 6.65 0.94
N PRO A 162 -12.33 5.64 0.67
CA PRO A 162 -12.78 5.33 -0.68
C PRO A 162 -13.66 6.44 -1.30
N ASP A 163 -14.36 7.21 -0.46
CA ASP A 163 -15.31 8.23 -0.91
C ASP A 163 -14.72 9.65 -0.88
N THR A 164 -13.45 9.79 -0.48
CA THR A 164 -12.83 11.09 -0.24
C THR A 164 -11.67 11.32 -1.19
N LEU A 165 -11.76 12.37 -1.99
CA LEU A 165 -10.63 12.83 -2.79
C LEU A 165 -9.66 13.62 -1.92
N LEU A 166 -8.52 13.02 -1.59
CA LEU A 166 -7.49 13.67 -0.80
C LEU A 166 -6.70 14.65 -1.67
N SER A 167 -6.36 15.80 -1.09
CA SER A 167 -5.45 16.77 -1.72
C SER A 167 -3.98 16.38 -1.49
N LEU A 168 -3.63 15.13 -1.81
CA LEU A 168 -2.28 14.58 -1.73
C LEU A 168 -1.80 14.14 -3.12
N SER A 169 -0.51 14.33 -3.38
CA SER A 169 0.16 13.67 -4.51
C SER A 169 0.17 12.16 -4.26
N ALA A 170 -0.30 11.36 -5.23
CA ALA A 170 -0.23 9.91 -5.16
C ALA A 170 1.23 9.41 -5.07
N LEU A 171 2.17 10.14 -5.67
CA LEU A 171 3.61 9.88 -5.58
C LEU A 171 4.25 10.74 -4.49
N SER A 172 4.63 10.13 -3.37
CA SER A 172 5.48 10.80 -2.38
C SER A 172 6.90 11.04 -2.92
N PRO A 173 7.74 11.89 -2.28
CA PRO A 173 9.14 12.03 -2.65
C PRO A 173 9.90 10.70 -2.67
N LYS A 174 9.57 9.79 -1.74
CA LYS A 174 10.12 8.43 -1.72
C LYS A 174 9.66 7.64 -2.95
N ASP A 175 8.36 7.66 -3.27
CA ASP A 175 7.82 6.92 -4.41
C ASP A 175 8.43 7.38 -5.73
N ARG A 176 8.74 8.68 -5.89
CA ARG A 176 9.43 9.20 -7.08
C ARG A 176 10.85 8.64 -7.20
N ALA A 177 11.57 8.56 -6.08
CA ALA A 177 12.91 7.99 -6.06
C ALA A 177 12.89 6.48 -6.34
N ASP A 178 11.94 5.75 -5.73
CA ASP A 178 11.73 4.32 -5.98
C ASP A 178 11.33 4.06 -7.44
N LEU A 179 10.38 4.82 -7.99
CA LEU A 179 9.90 4.70 -9.35
C LEU A 179 11.05 4.87 -10.34
N ASP A 180 11.84 5.94 -10.21
CA ASP A 180 12.96 6.18 -11.12
C ASP A 180 14.04 5.10 -10.99
N HIS A 181 14.37 4.67 -9.77
CA HIS A 181 15.32 3.58 -9.54
C HIS A 181 14.85 2.28 -10.21
N MET A 182 13.64 1.81 -9.90
CA MET A 182 13.12 0.55 -10.44
C MET A 182 12.93 0.60 -11.96
N ALA A 183 12.53 1.77 -12.51
CA ALA A 183 12.47 1.98 -13.96
C ALA A 183 13.85 1.89 -14.62
N ARG A 184 14.93 2.34 -13.96
CA ARG A 184 16.32 2.15 -14.47
C ARG A 184 16.80 0.71 -14.33
N THR A 185 16.41 0.03 -13.26
CA THR A 185 16.74 -1.40 -13.04
C THR A 185 16.11 -2.30 -14.09
N GLY A 186 15.01 -1.88 -14.73
CA GLY A 186 14.36 -2.62 -15.82
C GLY A 186 13.28 -3.60 -15.35
N VAL A 187 12.45 -3.18 -14.39
CA VAL A 187 11.23 -3.91 -14.04
C VAL A 187 10.19 -3.83 -15.15
N ASP A 188 9.33 -4.83 -15.26
CA ASP A 188 8.31 -4.89 -16.31
C ASP A 188 7.11 -4.00 -15.99
N TRP A 189 6.72 -3.95 -14.71
CA TRP A 189 5.60 -3.15 -14.22
C TRP A 189 5.95 -2.37 -12.97
N ILE A 190 5.31 -1.21 -12.84
CA ILE A 190 5.26 -0.40 -11.62
C ILE A 190 3.80 -0.26 -11.21
N ALA A 191 3.46 -0.73 -10.00
CA ALA A 191 2.15 -0.53 -9.40
C ALA A 191 2.11 0.76 -8.58
N LEU A 192 1.04 1.52 -8.74
CA LEU A 192 0.80 2.75 -8.00
C LEU A 192 -0.24 2.55 -6.91
N SER A 193 0.14 2.82 -5.68
CA SER A 193 -0.78 2.82 -4.53
C SER A 193 -1.51 4.16 -4.42
N PHE A 194 -2.76 4.13 -3.92
CA PHE A 194 -3.59 5.31 -3.64
C PHE A 194 -3.90 6.21 -4.86
N VAL A 195 -3.96 5.64 -6.06
CA VAL A 195 -4.46 6.34 -7.25
C VAL A 195 -5.92 6.76 -7.02
N GLN A 196 -6.20 8.05 -7.20
CA GLN A 196 -7.57 8.60 -7.09
C GLN A 196 -8.00 9.32 -8.36
N ARG A 197 -7.05 9.79 -9.17
CA ARG A 197 -7.30 10.63 -10.35
C ARG A 197 -6.52 10.12 -11.57
N PRO A 198 -7.03 10.36 -12.79
CA PRO A 198 -6.27 10.08 -14.01
C PRO A 198 -4.90 10.77 -14.06
N ASP A 199 -4.80 11.96 -13.47
CA ASP A 199 -3.55 12.73 -13.42
C ASP A 199 -2.45 12.05 -12.61
N ASP A 200 -2.79 11.25 -11.59
CA ASP A 200 -1.83 10.46 -10.81
C ASP A 200 -1.11 9.44 -11.72
N ILE A 201 -1.86 8.82 -12.63
CA ILE A 201 -1.33 7.89 -13.62
C ILE A 201 -0.50 8.66 -14.66
N ALA A 202 -0.98 9.81 -15.12
CA ALA A 202 -0.27 10.63 -16.11
C ALA A 202 1.10 11.08 -15.60
N GLU A 203 1.17 11.53 -14.36
CA GLU A 203 2.42 11.91 -13.70
C GLU A 203 3.41 10.74 -13.62
N ALA A 204 2.94 9.56 -13.18
CA ALA A 204 3.78 8.38 -13.14
C ALA A 204 4.26 7.94 -14.53
N LYS A 205 3.41 8.00 -15.57
CA LYS A 205 3.81 7.70 -16.96
C LYS A 205 4.93 8.61 -17.43
N GLN A 206 4.81 9.91 -17.13
CA GLN A 206 5.84 10.88 -17.47
C GLN A 206 7.16 10.56 -16.77
N ALA A 207 7.14 10.22 -15.49
CA ALA A 207 8.33 9.85 -14.73
C ALA A 207 8.97 8.55 -15.24
N ILE A 208 8.16 7.55 -15.60
CA ILE A 208 8.65 6.26 -16.12
C ILE A 208 9.25 6.42 -17.51
N GLY A 209 8.69 7.28 -18.36
CA GLY A 209 9.23 7.56 -19.70
C GLY A 209 9.27 6.32 -20.59
N GLY A 210 8.30 5.41 -20.45
CA GLY A 210 8.19 4.18 -21.26
C GLY A 210 9.15 3.05 -20.88
N ARG A 211 9.94 3.19 -19.81
CA ARG A 211 10.88 2.15 -19.33
C ARG A 211 10.20 0.94 -18.68
N ALA A 212 8.99 1.11 -18.18
CA ALA A 212 8.16 0.07 -17.57
C ALA A 212 6.68 0.35 -17.87
N ALA A 213 5.82 -0.66 -17.74
CA ALA A 213 4.37 -0.46 -17.78
C ALA A 213 3.83 -0.05 -16.39
N ILE A 214 2.64 0.54 -16.37
CA ILE A 214 1.93 0.90 -15.12
C ILE A 214 0.79 -0.08 -14.88
N LEU A 215 0.65 -0.49 -13.63
CA LEU A 215 -0.50 -1.23 -13.11
C LEU A 215 -1.29 -0.38 -12.11
#